data_AF-K4IC24-F1
#
_entry.id   AF-K4IC24-F1
#
_cell.length_a   1.000
_cell.length_b   1.000
_cell.length_c   1.000
_cell.angle_alpha   90.00
_cell.angle_beta   90.00
_cell.angle_gamma   90.00
#
_symmetry.space_group_name_H-M   'P 1'
#
loop_
_entity.id
_entity.type
_entity.pdbx_description
1 polymer ?
#
loop_
_entity_poly.entity_id
_entity_poly.type
_entity_poly.pdbx_seq_one_letter_code
_entity_poly.pdbx_strand_id
1 'polypeptide(L)'
;MKILSENSPLKYLPRELKGEQLLIFDSIRITFEMIEHNYSCLEDRLLQISKPENKKEGVSAIFNHAWNVIDHTSRFIKIYKELPSDSNYEVLNSIKHVNPFRNTLQHLNERINESLLKNRSPFYGILIWFYQNPVTSEISPMTLISGIEYGPKFEFTMPDLTHSNKEINHIWLQTVDKNKIIRTDISQIILDLKSICEQNEKKLIELCNSKGFQLCDWSERKDIMIRIKQAPKKV
;
A
#
# COMPACT_ATOMS: atom_id res chain seq x y z
N MET A 1 1.96 -10.54 1.88
CA MET A 1 1.31 -10.40 3.22
C MET A 1 -0.16 -10.01 3.03
N LYS A 2 -1.10 -10.50 3.87
CA LYS A 2 -2.52 -10.08 3.84
C LYS A 2 -2.87 -9.18 5.04
N ILE A 3 -3.56 -8.08 4.76
CA ILE A 3 -4.26 -7.16 5.67
C ILE A 3 -5.62 -7.75 6.07
N LEU A 4 -6.44 -8.17 5.10
CA LEU A 4 -7.77 -8.74 5.31
C LEU A 4 -7.68 -10.26 5.46
N SER A 5 -8.24 -10.79 6.54
CA SER A 5 -8.40 -12.23 6.70
C SER A 5 -9.50 -12.79 5.79
N GLU A 6 -9.53 -14.10 5.57
CA GLU A 6 -10.61 -14.75 4.80
C GLU A 6 -11.97 -14.55 5.47
N ASN A 7 -12.00 -14.56 6.80
CA ASN A 7 -13.21 -14.39 7.62
C ASN A 7 -13.39 -12.95 8.12
N SER A 8 -12.79 -11.96 7.45
CA SER A 8 -12.89 -10.55 7.83
C SER A 8 -14.36 -10.11 7.88
N PRO A 9 -14.84 -9.47 8.97
CA PRO A 9 -16.20 -8.94 9.02
C PRO A 9 -16.44 -7.83 7.99
N LEU A 10 -15.39 -7.21 7.43
CA LEU A 10 -15.52 -6.26 6.32
C LEU A 10 -16.00 -6.94 5.02
N LYS A 11 -15.85 -8.27 4.89
CA LYS A 11 -16.42 -9.07 3.80
C LYS A 11 -17.88 -9.49 4.06
N TYR A 12 -18.35 -9.33 5.30
CA TYR A 12 -19.63 -9.84 5.80
C TYR A 12 -20.41 -8.78 6.62
N LEU A 13 -20.42 -7.53 6.16
CA LEU A 13 -20.99 -6.40 6.92
C LEU A 13 -22.43 -6.69 7.39
N PRO A 14 -22.82 -6.26 8.60
CA PRO A 14 -24.19 -6.45 9.09
C PRO A 14 -25.21 -5.63 8.28
N ARG A 15 -26.40 -6.20 8.03
CA ARG A 15 -27.48 -5.57 7.22
C ARG A 15 -28.09 -4.34 7.88
N GLU A 16 -27.93 -4.23 9.19
CA GLU A 16 -28.48 -3.19 10.04
C GLU A 16 -27.70 -1.87 9.95
N LEU A 17 -26.51 -1.88 9.33
CA LEU A 17 -25.79 -0.63 9.02
C LEU A 17 -26.58 0.19 8.00
N LYS A 18 -26.52 1.52 8.17
CA LYS A 18 -27.10 2.45 7.21
C LYS A 18 -26.36 2.36 5.87
N GLY A 19 -27.06 2.68 4.77
CA GLY A 19 -26.49 2.62 3.42
C GLY A 19 -25.16 3.35 3.25
N GLU A 20 -25.04 4.55 3.80
CA GLU A 20 -23.78 5.32 3.80
C GLU A 20 -22.64 4.59 4.52
N GLN A 21 -22.92 4.01 5.69
CA GLN A 21 -21.92 3.26 6.46
C GLN A 21 -21.47 2.00 5.72
N LEU A 22 -22.41 1.29 5.08
CA LEU A 22 -22.10 0.14 4.22
C LEU A 22 -21.16 0.53 3.10
N LEU A 23 -21.41 1.66 2.41
CA LEU A 23 -20.56 2.15 1.32
C LEU A 23 -19.15 2.53 1.82
N ILE A 24 -19.05 3.17 2.98
CA ILE A 24 -17.74 3.55 3.56
C ILE A 24 -16.94 2.29 3.95
N PHE A 25 -17.55 1.34 4.66
CA PHE A 25 -16.87 0.10 5.05
C PHE A 25 -16.48 -0.76 3.85
N ASP A 26 -17.33 -0.86 2.82
CA ASP A 26 -16.99 -1.58 1.59
C ASP A 26 -15.87 -0.87 0.82
N SER A 27 -15.86 0.46 0.79
CA SER A 27 -14.75 1.23 0.21
C SER A 27 -13.43 1.00 0.97
N ILE A 28 -13.48 0.84 2.29
CA ILE A 28 -12.32 0.46 3.11
C ILE A 28 -11.84 -0.94 2.72
N ARG A 29 -12.75 -1.93 2.61
CA ARG A 29 -12.42 -3.30 2.16
C ARG A 29 -11.70 -3.27 0.82
N ILE A 30 -12.30 -2.68 -0.20
CA ILE A 30 -11.71 -2.59 -1.55
C ILE A 30 -10.34 -1.90 -1.50
N THR A 31 -10.21 -0.83 -0.71
CA THR A 31 -8.93 -0.12 -0.60
C THR A 31 -7.84 -1.02 0.00
N PHE A 32 -8.15 -1.82 1.01
CA PHE A 32 -7.20 -2.81 1.54
C PHE A 32 -6.82 -3.86 0.49
N GLU A 33 -7.78 -4.42 -0.24
CA GLU A 33 -7.52 -5.40 -1.31
C GLU A 33 -6.62 -4.81 -2.42
N MET A 34 -6.83 -3.55 -2.80
CA MET A 34 -5.97 -2.83 -3.76
C MET A 34 -4.54 -2.64 -3.23
N ILE A 35 -4.39 -2.30 -1.95
CA ILE A 35 -3.08 -2.14 -1.31
C ILE A 35 -2.34 -3.48 -1.25
N GLU A 36 -3.03 -4.55 -0.81
CA GLU A 36 -2.48 -5.90 -0.76
C GLU A 36 -1.99 -6.37 -2.13
N HIS A 37 -2.82 -6.18 -3.16
CA HIS A 37 -2.48 -6.57 -4.52
C HIS A 37 -1.22 -5.84 -5.00
N ASN A 38 -1.15 -4.52 -4.84
CA ASN A 38 0.02 -3.74 -5.24
C ASN A 38 1.27 -4.13 -4.45
N TYR A 39 1.15 -4.37 -3.13
CA TYR A 39 2.27 -4.81 -2.32
C TYR A 39 2.76 -6.20 -2.73
N SER A 40 1.86 -7.16 -2.97
CA SER A 40 2.24 -8.50 -3.44
C SER A 40 2.97 -8.42 -4.78
N CYS A 41 2.43 -7.68 -5.74
CA CYS A 41 3.09 -7.51 -7.03
C CYS A 41 4.45 -6.80 -6.92
N LEU A 42 4.59 -5.86 -5.98
CA LEU A 42 5.88 -5.22 -5.68
C LEU A 42 6.88 -6.22 -5.11
N GLU A 43 6.50 -6.94 -4.04
CA GLU A 43 7.32 -7.93 -3.35
C GLU A 43 7.78 -9.03 -4.30
N ASP A 44 6.85 -9.59 -5.10
CA ASP A 44 7.14 -10.64 -6.08
C ASP A 44 8.12 -10.17 -7.17
N ARG A 45 7.94 -8.96 -7.69
CA ARG A 45 8.84 -8.41 -8.72
C ARG A 45 10.22 -8.08 -8.16
N LEU A 46 10.30 -7.54 -6.94
CA LEU A 46 11.57 -7.29 -6.26
C LEU A 46 12.31 -8.60 -5.99
N LEU A 47 11.60 -9.64 -5.56
CA LEU A 47 12.15 -10.98 -5.40
C LEU A 47 12.71 -11.53 -6.72
N GLN A 48 11.97 -11.40 -7.82
CA GLN A 48 12.43 -11.83 -9.13
C GLN A 48 13.74 -11.14 -9.52
N ILE A 49 13.81 -9.82 -9.45
CA ILE A 49 15.03 -9.09 -9.86
C ILE A 49 16.18 -9.19 -8.85
N SER A 50 15.94 -9.75 -7.65
CA SER A 50 16.99 -10.00 -6.66
C SER A 50 17.84 -11.22 -7.00
N LYS A 51 17.31 -12.12 -7.83
CA LYS A 51 17.98 -13.35 -8.22
C LYS A 51 18.96 -13.08 -9.37
N PRO A 52 20.26 -13.47 -9.26
CA PRO A 52 21.29 -13.15 -10.25
C PRO A 52 20.97 -13.59 -11.68
N GLU A 53 20.23 -14.69 -11.83
CA GLU A 53 19.85 -15.27 -13.13
C GLU A 53 18.76 -14.48 -13.87
N ASN A 54 18.05 -13.57 -13.19
CA ASN A 54 16.92 -12.86 -13.76
C ASN A 54 17.33 -11.51 -14.36
N LYS A 55 16.74 -11.20 -15.52
CA LYS A 55 16.91 -9.88 -16.14
C LYS A 55 16.06 -8.84 -15.41
N LYS A 56 16.61 -7.62 -15.34
CA LYS A 56 15.90 -6.42 -14.89
C LYS A 56 14.90 -5.98 -15.96
N GLU A 57 13.69 -6.51 -15.90
CA GLU A 57 12.57 -6.15 -16.80
C GLU A 57 11.40 -5.53 -16.02
N GLY A 58 10.57 -4.73 -16.71
CA GLY A 58 9.35 -4.18 -16.11
C GLY A 58 9.58 -3.20 -14.95
N VAL A 59 10.74 -2.53 -14.89
CA VAL A 59 11.11 -1.60 -13.80
C VAL A 59 10.05 -0.53 -13.54
N SER A 60 9.46 0.03 -14.60
CA SER A 60 8.37 1.02 -14.48
C SER A 60 7.16 0.47 -13.71
N ALA A 61 6.82 -0.81 -13.90
CA ALA A 61 5.74 -1.46 -13.17
C ALA A 61 6.06 -1.61 -11.67
N ILE A 62 7.33 -1.87 -11.31
CA ILE A 62 7.78 -1.95 -9.92
C ILE A 62 7.52 -0.62 -9.21
N PHE A 63 7.96 0.50 -9.81
CA PHE A 63 7.71 1.84 -9.25
C PHE A 63 6.21 2.18 -9.23
N ASN A 64 5.45 1.79 -10.25
CA ASN A 64 4.01 1.98 -10.26
C ASN A 64 3.34 1.27 -9.07
N HIS A 65 3.69 0.02 -8.78
CA HIS A 65 3.14 -0.69 -7.62
C HIS A 65 3.53 -0.03 -6.30
N ALA A 66 4.80 0.39 -6.14
CA ALA A 66 5.25 1.09 -4.95
C ALA A 66 4.46 2.38 -4.69
N TRP A 67 4.32 3.23 -5.71
CA TRP A 67 3.54 4.46 -5.60
C TRP A 67 2.05 4.22 -5.43
N ASN A 68 1.48 3.16 -6.02
CA ASN A 68 0.08 2.81 -5.80
C ASN A 68 -0.20 2.38 -4.36
N VAL A 69 0.72 1.70 -3.67
CA VAL A 69 0.58 1.45 -2.23
C VAL A 69 0.44 2.77 -1.48
N ILE A 70 1.37 3.72 -1.70
CA ILE A 70 1.34 5.07 -1.08
C ILE A 70 0.03 5.81 -1.39
N ASP A 71 -0.39 5.82 -2.64
CA ASP A 71 -1.61 6.50 -3.09
C ASP A 71 -2.87 5.90 -2.47
N HIS A 72 -2.99 4.58 -2.46
CA HIS A 72 -4.14 3.90 -1.85
C HIS A 72 -4.14 4.05 -0.33
N THR A 73 -2.99 4.05 0.34
CA THR A 73 -2.91 4.36 1.78
C THR A 73 -3.36 5.79 2.07
N SER A 74 -2.97 6.78 1.25
CA SER A 74 -3.46 8.15 1.38
C SER A 74 -4.98 8.25 1.20
N ARG A 75 -5.56 7.51 0.24
CA ARG A 75 -7.01 7.42 0.05
C ARG A 75 -7.70 6.74 1.23
N PHE A 76 -7.13 5.65 1.76
CA PHE A 76 -7.63 4.96 2.95
C PHE A 76 -7.77 5.92 4.13
N ILE A 77 -6.75 6.75 4.40
CA ILE A 77 -6.79 7.74 5.50
C ILE A 77 -7.98 8.68 5.36
N LYS A 78 -8.33 9.08 4.12
CA LYS A 78 -9.46 9.98 3.86
C LYS A 78 -10.80 9.25 4.06
N ILE A 79 -10.96 8.08 3.44
CA ILE A 79 -12.19 7.27 3.55
C ILE A 79 -12.46 6.89 5.01
N TYR A 80 -11.43 6.47 5.75
CA TYR A 80 -11.57 6.07 7.15
C TYR A 80 -12.07 7.22 8.04
N LYS A 81 -11.73 8.47 7.69
CA LYS A 81 -12.18 9.66 8.43
C LYS A 81 -13.67 9.98 8.25
N GLU A 82 -14.34 9.35 7.29
CA GLU A 82 -15.80 9.46 7.15
C GLU A 82 -16.55 8.58 8.18
N LEU A 83 -15.86 7.65 8.85
CA LEU A 83 -16.44 6.89 9.96
C LEU A 83 -16.48 7.74 11.25
N PRO A 84 -17.45 7.55 12.15
CA PRO A 84 -17.44 8.16 13.48
C PRO A 84 -16.19 7.77 14.28
N SER A 85 -15.63 8.71 15.05
CA SER A 85 -14.48 8.44 15.93
C SER A 85 -14.54 9.26 17.21
N ASP A 86 -14.45 8.58 18.35
CA ASP A 86 -14.36 9.22 19.68
C ASP A 86 -12.91 9.63 20.04
N SER A 87 -11.93 9.18 19.25
CA SER A 87 -10.50 9.34 19.53
C SER A 87 -9.77 10.16 18.46
N ASN A 88 -10.49 11.03 17.75
CA ASN A 88 -9.95 11.89 16.69
C ASN A 88 -9.03 11.13 15.70
N TYR A 89 -9.39 9.88 15.38
CA TYR A 89 -8.65 9.02 14.45
C TYR A 89 -7.17 8.79 14.81
N GLU A 90 -6.84 8.70 16.10
CA GLU A 90 -5.49 8.36 16.58
C GLU A 90 -4.94 7.05 16.00
N VAL A 91 -5.81 6.08 15.70
CA VAL A 91 -5.45 4.81 15.07
C VAL A 91 -4.72 4.99 13.72
N LEU A 92 -4.92 6.13 13.05
CA LEU A 92 -4.26 6.44 11.77
C LEU A 92 -2.86 7.04 11.94
N ASN A 93 -2.43 7.38 13.17
CA ASN A 93 -1.18 8.11 13.43
C ASN A 93 0.04 7.42 12.82
N SER A 94 0.10 6.09 12.85
CA SER A 94 1.19 5.29 12.29
C SER A 94 1.38 5.53 10.79
N ILE A 95 0.31 5.75 10.03
CA ILE A 95 0.35 5.92 8.56
C ILE A 95 0.16 7.37 8.08
N LYS A 96 -0.07 8.35 8.98
CA LYS A 96 -0.30 9.76 8.59
C LYS A 96 0.85 10.36 7.79
N HIS A 97 2.07 9.88 8.02
CA HIS A 97 3.30 10.31 7.33
C HIS A 97 3.27 10.03 5.81
N VAL A 98 2.40 9.15 5.34
CA VAL A 98 2.26 8.81 3.91
C VAL A 98 1.78 10.01 3.09
N ASN A 99 0.92 10.87 3.64
CA ASN A 99 0.37 12.03 2.91
C ASN A 99 1.44 13.04 2.45
N PRO A 100 2.31 13.58 3.31
CA PRO A 100 3.38 14.47 2.86
C PRO A 100 4.34 13.77 1.89
N PHE A 101 4.59 12.47 2.06
CA PHE A 101 5.41 11.71 1.12
C PHE A 101 4.76 11.62 -0.28
N ARG A 102 3.46 11.27 -0.33
CA ARG A 102 2.66 11.20 -1.56
C ARG A 102 2.63 12.52 -2.33
N ASN A 103 2.59 13.63 -1.61
CA ASN A 103 2.55 14.96 -2.20
C ASN A 103 3.81 15.28 -3.02
N THR A 104 4.95 14.61 -2.78
CA THR A 104 6.15 14.81 -3.60
C THR A 104 5.95 14.36 -5.04
N LEU A 105 5.25 13.24 -5.26
CA LEU A 105 4.90 12.78 -6.60
C LEU A 105 3.70 13.54 -7.18
N GLN A 106 2.68 13.86 -6.37
CA GLN A 106 1.50 14.59 -6.85
C GLN A 106 1.86 15.96 -7.45
N HIS A 107 2.83 16.65 -6.84
CA HIS A 107 3.29 17.97 -7.25
C HIS A 107 4.60 17.89 -8.05
N LEU A 108 4.84 16.78 -8.76
CA LEU A 108 6.11 16.51 -9.45
C LEU A 108 6.54 17.67 -10.35
N ASN A 109 5.61 18.29 -11.08
CA ASN A 109 5.85 19.44 -11.95
C ASN A 109 6.50 20.62 -11.20
N GLU A 110 6.07 20.91 -9.98
CA GLU A 110 6.65 21.96 -9.13
C GLU A 110 8.03 21.51 -8.60
N ARG A 111 8.17 20.21 -8.28
CA ARG A 111 9.39 19.64 -7.68
C ARG A 111 10.56 19.47 -8.65
N ILE A 112 10.32 19.41 -9.96
CA ILE A 112 11.38 19.24 -10.97
C ILE A 112 12.51 20.26 -10.76
N ASN A 113 12.15 21.54 -10.76
CA ASN A 113 13.12 22.63 -10.63
C ASN A 113 13.45 22.95 -9.17
N GLU A 114 12.50 22.75 -8.24
CA GLU A 114 12.70 23.04 -6.81
C GLU A 114 13.72 22.09 -6.16
N SER A 115 13.64 20.79 -6.47
CA SER A 115 14.40 19.76 -5.76
C SER A 115 15.06 18.72 -6.68
N LEU A 116 14.35 18.16 -7.66
CA LEU A 116 14.83 16.95 -8.35
C LEU A 116 16.08 17.19 -9.18
N LEU A 117 16.09 18.23 -10.03
CA LEU A 117 17.25 18.56 -10.85
C LEU A 117 18.44 18.99 -9.99
N LYS A 118 18.19 19.83 -8.98
CA LYS A 118 19.24 20.34 -8.07
C LYS A 118 19.92 19.21 -7.29
N ASN A 119 19.16 18.21 -6.86
CA ASN A 119 19.67 17.07 -6.10
C ASN A 119 20.05 15.88 -6.99
N ARG A 120 19.92 16.01 -8.33
CA ARG A 120 20.12 14.92 -9.30
C ARG A 120 19.35 13.64 -8.90
N SER A 121 18.15 13.84 -8.37
CA SER A 121 17.31 12.76 -7.87
C SER A 121 16.41 12.22 -8.98
N PRO A 122 16.22 10.91 -9.06
CA PRO A 122 15.32 10.32 -10.04
C PRO A 122 13.86 10.70 -9.74
N PHE A 123 13.09 10.96 -10.79
CA PHE A 123 11.76 11.58 -10.65
C PHE A 123 10.73 10.69 -9.94
N TYR A 124 10.84 9.38 -10.10
CA TYR A 124 9.96 8.40 -9.43
C TYR A 124 10.63 7.76 -8.21
N GLY A 125 11.77 8.29 -7.77
CA GLY A 125 12.47 7.85 -6.57
C GLY A 125 13.39 6.65 -6.77
N ILE A 126 13.84 6.13 -5.63
CA ILE A 126 14.78 5.01 -5.49
C ILE A 126 14.13 3.99 -4.58
N LEU A 127 14.06 2.74 -5.01
CA LEU A 127 13.66 1.61 -4.18
C LEU A 127 14.89 0.95 -3.57
N ILE A 128 14.84 0.69 -2.27
CA ILE A 128 15.86 -0.03 -1.53
C ILE A 128 15.17 -1.17 -0.79
N TRP A 129 15.71 -2.38 -0.87
CA TRP A 129 15.18 -3.52 -0.12
C TRP A 129 16.32 -4.46 0.28
N PHE A 130 16.04 -5.34 1.24
CA PHE A 130 17.04 -6.25 1.79
C PHE A 130 16.66 -7.67 1.42
N TYR A 131 17.41 -8.24 0.48
CA TYR A 131 17.23 -9.60 0.02
C TYR A 131 18.00 -10.57 0.90
N GLN A 132 17.32 -11.56 1.48
CA GLN A 132 17.94 -12.65 2.22
C GLN A 132 17.96 -13.91 1.37
N ASN A 133 19.16 -14.39 1.04
CA ASN A 133 19.33 -15.61 0.25
C ASN A 133 18.86 -16.83 1.07
N PRO A 134 17.91 -17.65 0.57
CA PRO A 134 17.35 -18.76 1.33
C PRO A 134 18.34 -19.91 1.56
N VAL A 135 19.43 -19.98 0.79
CA VAL A 135 20.45 -21.03 0.90
C VAL A 135 21.58 -20.60 1.85
N THR A 136 22.12 -19.39 1.66
CA THR A 136 23.28 -18.92 2.44
C THR A 136 22.89 -18.12 3.68
N SER A 137 21.62 -17.71 3.80
CA SER A 137 21.14 -16.72 4.78
C SER A 137 21.85 -15.36 4.71
N GLU A 138 22.64 -15.11 3.66
CA GLU A 138 23.30 -13.84 3.43
C GLU A 138 22.27 -12.77 3.09
N ILE A 139 22.44 -11.57 3.66
CA ILE A 139 21.56 -10.44 3.41
C ILE A 139 22.28 -9.43 2.53
N SER A 140 21.71 -9.17 1.36
CA SER A 140 22.19 -8.19 0.39
C SER A 140 21.25 -6.98 0.33
N PRO A 141 21.74 -5.76 0.63
CA PRO A 141 20.98 -4.56 0.32
C PRO A 141 20.95 -4.37 -1.20
N MET A 142 19.75 -4.22 -1.74
CA MET A 142 19.47 -4.06 -3.16
C MET A 142 18.93 -2.65 -3.41
N THR A 143 19.32 -2.05 -4.52
CA THR A 143 18.89 -0.70 -4.90
C THR A 143 18.44 -0.66 -6.35
N LEU A 144 17.29 -0.02 -6.58
CA LEU A 144 16.71 0.20 -7.89
C LEU A 144 16.40 1.67 -8.06
N ILE A 145 17.02 2.29 -9.06
CA ILE A 145 16.86 3.71 -9.40
C ILE A 145 15.85 3.83 -10.55
N SER A 146 14.89 4.75 -10.43
CA SER A 146 13.97 5.03 -11.54
C SER A 146 14.64 5.88 -12.62
N GLY A 147 14.67 5.37 -13.86
CA GLY A 147 15.26 6.08 -15.00
C GLY A 147 16.79 5.99 -15.05
N ILE A 148 17.44 7.10 -15.41
CA ILE A 148 18.89 7.19 -15.62
C ILE A 148 19.57 7.59 -14.31
N GLU A 149 20.60 6.85 -13.92
CA GLU A 149 21.45 7.18 -12.77
C GLU A 149 22.39 8.34 -13.15
N TYR A 150 22.40 9.39 -12.32
CA TYR A 150 23.22 10.58 -12.55
C TYR A 150 23.82 11.13 -11.23
N GLY A 151 24.42 10.25 -10.43
CA GLY A 151 24.96 10.52 -9.11
C GLY A 151 23.91 10.81 -8.04
N PRO A 152 22.79 10.05 -7.94
CA PRO A 152 21.79 10.31 -6.92
C PRO A 152 22.39 10.01 -5.55
N LYS A 153 22.16 10.91 -4.60
CA LYS A 153 22.44 10.63 -3.19
C LYS A 153 21.33 9.76 -2.64
N PHE A 154 21.69 8.59 -2.10
CA PHE A 154 20.78 7.77 -1.33
C PHE A 154 21.44 7.33 -0.04
N GLU A 155 20.61 7.11 0.96
CA GLU A 155 21.05 6.78 2.30
C GLU A 155 20.23 5.61 2.81
N PHE A 156 20.91 4.54 3.19
CA PHE A 156 20.30 3.42 3.86
C PHE A 156 21.07 3.06 5.13
N THR A 157 20.34 2.50 6.07
CA THR A 157 20.87 1.92 7.30
C THR A 157 20.49 0.45 7.26
N MET A 158 21.37 -0.46 7.66
CA MET A 158 20.97 -1.87 7.74
C MET A 158 19.91 -2.03 8.84
N PRO A 159 18.69 -2.51 8.54
CA PRO A 159 17.70 -2.79 9.57
C PRO A 159 18.13 -4.01 10.39
N ASP A 160 17.60 -4.14 11.60
CA ASP A 160 17.74 -5.37 12.38
C ASP A 160 16.88 -6.47 11.74
N LEU A 161 17.55 -7.50 11.23
CA LEU A 161 16.94 -8.63 10.52
C LEU A 161 17.17 -9.95 11.25
N THR A 162 17.62 -9.91 12.50
CA THR A 162 18.02 -11.10 13.28
C THR A 162 16.89 -12.14 13.41
N HIS A 163 15.64 -11.71 13.30
CA HIS A 163 14.45 -12.56 13.41
C HIS A 163 13.62 -12.65 12.12
N SER A 164 14.12 -12.15 10.99
CA SER A 164 13.39 -12.27 9.74
C SER A 164 13.54 -13.66 9.12
N ASN A 165 12.43 -14.17 8.59
CA ASN A 165 12.35 -15.40 7.82
C ASN A 165 11.88 -15.17 6.38
N LYS A 166 11.85 -13.91 5.93
CA LYS A 166 11.40 -13.53 4.59
C LYS A 166 12.59 -13.31 3.65
N GLU A 167 12.42 -13.68 2.39
CA GLU A 167 13.42 -13.38 1.36
C GLU A 167 13.49 -11.88 1.05
N ILE A 168 12.36 -11.16 1.08
CA ILE A 168 12.32 -9.71 0.91
C ILE A 168 11.96 -9.04 2.23
N ASN A 169 12.85 -8.16 2.67
CA ASN A 169 12.74 -7.41 3.90
C ASN A 169 12.79 -5.92 3.61
N HIS A 170 11.99 -5.14 4.35
CA HIS A 170 11.92 -3.67 4.31
C HIS A 170 12.03 -3.08 2.90
N ILE A 171 10.90 -2.78 2.28
CA ILE A 171 10.88 -2.11 0.98
C ILE A 171 10.77 -0.61 1.21
N TRP A 172 11.88 0.11 1.01
CA TRP A 172 11.95 1.56 1.16
C TRP A 172 11.79 2.25 -0.18
N LEU A 173 10.95 3.27 -0.20
CA LEU A 173 10.89 4.21 -1.31
C LEU A 173 11.45 5.55 -0.85
N GLN A 174 12.50 6.00 -1.54
CA GLN A 174 13.21 7.24 -1.26
C GLN A 174 12.95 8.25 -2.39
N THR A 175 12.76 9.51 -2.02
CA THR A 175 12.66 10.65 -2.94
C THR A 175 13.23 11.90 -2.27
N VAL A 176 13.05 13.07 -2.88
CA VAL A 176 13.52 14.35 -2.34
C VAL A 176 12.35 15.32 -2.18
N ASP A 177 12.23 15.89 -0.98
CA ASP A 177 11.41 17.06 -0.72
C ASP A 177 12.32 18.25 -0.43
N LYS A 178 12.28 19.27 -1.31
CA LYS A 178 13.18 20.43 -1.28
C LYS A 178 14.65 20.02 -1.35
N ASN A 179 15.41 20.17 -0.28
CA ASN A 179 16.83 19.76 -0.22
C ASN A 179 17.05 18.55 0.71
N LYS A 180 15.97 17.86 1.11
CA LYS A 180 16.05 16.74 2.05
C LYS A 180 15.66 15.45 1.35
N ILE A 181 16.50 14.45 1.51
CA ILE A 181 16.14 13.07 1.24
C ILE A 181 15.04 12.69 2.23
N ILE A 182 13.93 12.20 1.71
CA ILE A 182 12.87 11.60 2.51
C ILE A 182 12.66 10.15 2.05
N ARG A 183 12.24 9.31 2.99
CA ARG A 183 11.94 7.91 2.71
C ARG A 183 10.72 7.45 3.47
N THR A 184 10.08 6.42 2.94
CA THR A 184 8.99 5.71 3.61
C THR A 184 9.21 4.21 3.50
N ASP A 185 8.88 3.47 4.56
CA ASP A 185 8.95 2.02 4.57
C ASP A 185 7.59 1.43 4.17
N ILE A 186 7.51 0.93 2.95
CA ILE A 186 6.29 0.35 2.39
C ILE A 186 5.91 -0.92 3.16
N SER A 187 6.87 -1.75 3.56
CA SER A 187 6.61 -2.96 4.33
C SER A 187 6.01 -2.61 5.70
N GLN A 188 6.51 -1.57 6.37
CA GLN A 188 5.94 -1.09 7.63
C GLN A 188 4.53 -0.52 7.44
N ILE A 189 4.25 0.21 6.36
CA ILE A 189 2.90 0.70 6.05
C ILE A 189 1.90 -0.46 5.98
N ILE A 190 2.26 -1.59 5.36
CA ILE A 190 1.34 -2.75 5.29
C ILE A 190 1.12 -3.36 6.68
N LEU A 191 2.16 -3.43 7.52
CA LEU A 191 2.02 -3.91 8.91
C LEU A 191 1.11 -3.00 9.73
N ASP A 192 1.28 -1.69 9.60
CA ASP A 192 0.45 -0.70 10.28
C ASP A 192 -1.01 -0.78 9.81
N LEU A 193 -1.24 -0.89 8.50
CA LEU A 193 -2.58 -1.08 7.94
C LEU A 193 -3.25 -2.37 8.42
N LYS A 194 -2.49 -3.46 8.54
CA LYS A 194 -2.99 -4.71 9.11
C LYS A 194 -3.43 -4.52 10.57
N SER A 195 -2.61 -3.85 11.39
CA SER A 195 -2.99 -3.55 12.78
C SER A 195 -4.23 -2.66 12.87
N ILE A 196 -4.34 -1.65 12.00
CA ILE A 196 -5.52 -0.79 11.91
C ILE A 196 -6.76 -1.60 11.52
N CYS A 197 -6.63 -2.51 10.55
CA CYS A 197 -7.70 -3.40 10.12
C CYS A 197 -8.18 -4.28 11.28
N GLU A 198 -7.27 -4.98 11.96
CA GLU A 198 -7.58 -5.85 13.11
C GLU A 198 -8.30 -5.10 14.24
N GLN A 199 -7.84 -3.88 14.56
CA GLN A 199 -8.49 -3.03 15.57
C GLN A 199 -9.91 -2.60 15.14
N ASN A 200 -10.09 -2.27 13.86
CA ASN A 200 -11.40 -1.87 13.33
C ASN A 200 -12.38 -3.06 13.28
N GLU A 201 -11.92 -4.22 12.82
CA GLU A 201 -12.71 -5.45 12.79
C GLU A 201 -13.14 -5.87 14.19
N LYS A 202 -12.26 -5.76 15.18
CA LYS A 202 -12.60 -6.02 16.59
C LYS A 202 -13.74 -5.12 17.07
N LYS A 203 -13.65 -3.80 16.82
CA LYS A 203 -14.70 -2.84 17.19
C LYS A 203 -16.02 -3.13 16.48
N LEU A 204 -15.97 -3.50 15.20
CA LEU A 204 -17.16 -3.85 14.42
C LEU A 204 -17.83 -5.10 15.00
N ILE A 205 -17.06 -6.14 15.34
CA ILE A 205 -17.58 -7.37 15.97
C ILE A 205 -18.19 -7.07 17.34
N GLU A 206 -17.52 -6.27 18.17
CA GLU A 206 -18.03 -5.84 19.47
C GLU A 206 -19.36 -5.08 19.34
N LEU A 207 -19.44 -4.17 18.35
CA LEU A 207 -20.68 -3.46 18.03
C LEU A 207 -21.79 -4.44 17.64
N CYS A 208 -21.51 -5.37 16.71
CA CYS A 208 -22.48 -6.37 16.28
C CYS A 208 -23.00 -7.19 17.46
N ASN A 209 -22.12 -7.69 18.32
CA ASN A 209 -22.49 -8.47 19.49
C ASN A 209 -23.34 -7.65 20.48
N SER A 210 -22.97 -6.39 20.73
CA SER A 210 -23.70 -5.51 21.67
C SER A 210 -25.10 -5.12 21.18
N LYS A 211 -25.30 -5.05 19.87
CA LYS A 211 -26.57 -4.68 19.23
C LYS A 211 -27.38 -5.87 18.72
N GLY A 212 -26.83 -7.08 18.80
CA GLY A 212 -27.44 -8.27 18.22
C GLY A 212 -27.48 -8.25 16.69
N PHE A 213 -26.60 -7.49 16.04
CA PHE A 213 -26.54 -7.46 14.56
C PHE A 213 -25.91 -8.74 14.03
N GLN A 214 -26.43 -9.21 12.90
CA GLN A 214 -25.93 -10.41 12.24
C GLN A 214 -25.08 -10.03 11.03
N LEU A 215 -23.86 -10.59 10.99
CA LEU A 215 -23.02 -10.52 9.79
C LEU A 215 -23.75 -11.17 8.62
N CYS A 216 -23.65 -10.56 7.44
CA CYS A 216 -24.37 -11.00 6.25
C CYS A 216 -23.40 -11.29 5.11
N ASP A 217 -23.64 -12.38 4.38
CA ASP A 217 -22.98 -12.59 3.10
C ASP A 217 -23.57 -11.67 2.02
N TRP A 218 -22.71 -10.83 1.45
CA TRP A 218 -23.01 -9.90 0.36
C TRP A 218 -22.52 -10.41 -1.01
N SER A 219 -22.09 -11.66 -1.13
CA SER A 219 -21.53 -12.25 -2.36
C SER A 219 -22.35 -11.99 -3.63
N GLU A 220 -23.68 -12.03 -3.56
CA GLU A 220 -24.56 -11.75 -4.71
C GLU A 220 -24.69 -10.25 -5.05
N ARG A 221 -24.30 -9.36 -4.15
CA ARG A 221 -24.52 -7.90 -4.25
C ARG A 221 -23.23 -7.07 -4.27
N LYS A 222 -22.09 -7.66 -3.94
CA LYS A 222 -20.77 -7.02 -4.00
C LYS A 222 -20.08 -7.33 -5.32
N ASP A 223 -19.27 -6.39 -5.80
CA ASP A 223 -18.38 -6.57 -6.96
C ASP A 223 -19.11 -7.06 -8.24
N ILE A 224 -20.33 -6.58 -8.49
CA ILE A 224 -21.20 -7.06 -9.57
C ILE A 224 -20.68 -6.60 -10.94
N MET A 225 -20.51 -7.56 -11.85
CA MET A 225 -20.25 -7.29 -13.27
C MET A 225 -21.56 -7.29 -14.06
N ILE A 226 -21.94 -6.13 -14.62
CA ILE A 226 -23.13 -6.00 -15.48
C ILE A 226 -22.73 -6.19 -16.95
N ARG A 227 -23.35 -7.16 -17.63
CA ARG A 227 -23.15 -7.40 -19.08
C ARG A 227 -24.33 -6.86 -19.87
N ILE A 228 -24.11 -5.78 -20.61
CA ILE A 228 -25.11 -5.17 -21.50
C ILE A 228 -24.92 -5.71 -22.91
N LYS A 229 -25.91 -6.41 -23.46
CA LYS A 229 -25.91 -6.86 -24.87
C LYS A 229 -26.42 -5.73 -25.76
N GLN A 230 -25.72 -5.44 -26.86
CA GLN A 230 -26.26 -4.57 -27.90
C GLN A 230 -27.45 -5.26 -28.59
N ALA A 231 -28.55 -4.53 -28.77
CA ALA A 231 -29.65 -5.01 -29.62
C ALA A 231 -29.14 -5.18 -31.05
N PRO A 232 -29.56 -6.22 -31.79
CA PRO A 232 -29.19 -6.37 -33.19
C PRO A 232 -29.64 -5.13 -33.96
N LYS A 233 -28.72 -4.55 -34.76
CA LYS A 233 -29.09 -3.50 -35.71
C LYS A 233 -30.15 -4.10 -36.64
N LYS A 234 -31.34 -3.48 -36.69
CA LYS A 234 -32.30 -3.76 -37.75
C LYS A 234 -31.60 -3.43 -39.07
N VAL A 235 -31.31 -4.46 -39.87
CA VAL A 235 -30.85 -4.34 -41.26
C VAL A 235 -32.04 -3.96 -42.12
#